data_AF-A0A8T4D2C8-F1
#
_entry.id   AF-A0A8T4D2C8-F1
#
_cell.length_a   1.000
_cell.length_b   1.000
_cell.length_c   1.000
_cell.angle_alpha   90.00
_cell.angle_beta   90.00
_cell.angle_gamma   90.00
#
_symmetry.space_group_name_H-M   'P 1'
#
loop_
_entity.id
_entity.type
_entity.pdbx_description
1 polymer ?
#
loop_
_entity_poly.entity_id
_entity_poly.type
_entity_poly.pdbx_seq_one_letter_code
_entity_poly.pdbx_strand_id
1 'polypeptide(L)'
;MKKLTLRAKNLNKLIEEKTYKAIEVHPTSTRKALQMPPKDWKAIQEILKNLGFKGEAETLPLATHEIDAVTAALTAVLHLQSQTELIGDDKEGYIIIPKKRNWKTLT
;
A
#
# COMPACT_ATOMS: atom_id res chain seq x y z
N MET A 1 -10.74 -6.57 16.25
CA MET A 1 -10.82 -6.20 14.81
C MET A 1 -12.05 -6.74 14.06
N LYS A 2 -12.79 -7.75 14.56
CA LYS A 2 -13.90 -8.43 13.83
C LYS A 2 -14.91 -7.49 13.14
N LYS A 3 -15.40 -6.44 13.81
CA LYS A 3 -16.36 -5.47 13.22
C LYS A 3 -15.77 -4.68 12.05
N LEU A 4 -14.49 -4.28 12.14
CA LEU A 4 -13.81 -3.53 11.08
C LEU A 4 -13.54 -4.42 9.86
N THR A 5 -13.15 -5.67 10.08
CA THR A 5 -12.97 -6.67 9.00
C THR A 5 -14.29 -6.92 8.26
N LEU A 6 -15.40 -7.10 8.99
CA LEU A 6 -16.71 -7.29 8.35
C LEU A 6 -17.13 -6.06 7.54
N ARG A 7 -16.90 -4.85 8.08
CA ARG A 7 -17.13 -3.60 7.33
C ARG A 7 -16.32 -3.53 6.05
N ALA A 8 -15.03 -3.89 6.11
CA ALA A 8 -14.15 -3.91 4.94
C ALA A 8 -14.63 -4.92 3.88
N LYS A 9 -15.05 -6.13 4.30
CA LYS A 9 -15.63 -7.13 3.39
C LYS A 9 -16.88 -6.59 2.66
N ASN A 10 -17.78 -5.94 3.40
CA ASN A 10 -18.97 -5.33 2.79
C ASN A 10 -18.60 -4.20 1.82
N LEU A 11 -17.62 -3.38 2.17
CA LEU A 11 -17.15 -2.29 1.31
C LEU A 11 -16.51 -2.83 0.02
N ASN A 12 -15.68 -3.87 0.11
CA ASN A 12 -15.06 -4.51 -1.05
C ASN A 12 -16.13 -5.03 -2.01
N LYS A 13 -17.18 -5.67 -1.49
CA LYS A 13 -18.31 -6.13 -2.33
C LYS A 13 -18.94 -4.98 -3.12
N LEU A 14 -19.20 -3.83 -2.47
CA LEU A 14 -19.76 -2.64 -3.12
C LEU A 14 -18.82 -2.00 -4.15
N ILE A 15 -17.50 -2.12 -3.95
CA ILE A 15 -16.48 -1.63 -4.89
C ILE A 15 -16.42 -2.55 -6.12
N GLU A 16 -16.47 -3.87 -5.91
CA GLU A 16 -16.45 -4.87 -6.97
C GLU A 16 -17.73 -4.82 -7.84
N GLU A 17 -18.89 -4.53 -7.22
CA GLU A 17 -20.15 -4.25 -7.95
C GLU A 17 -20.01 -3.07 -8.92
N LYS A 18 -19.07 -2.15 -8.68
CA LYS A 18 -18.74 -1.03 -9.58
C LYS A 18 -17.63 -1.35 -10.58
N THR A 19 -17.30 -2.63 -10.79
CA THR A 19 -16.30 -3.12 -11.76
C THR A 19 -14.85 -2.76 -11.42
N TYR A 20 -14.58 -2.27 -10.21
CA TYR A 20 -13.20 -2.07 -9.75
C TYR A 20 -12.66 -3.35 -9.14
N LYS A 21 -11.44 -3.73 -9.55
CA LYS A 21 -10.72 -4.85 -8.94
C LYS A 21 -10.05 -4.38 -7.66
N ALA A 22 -10.46 -4.92 -6.51
CA ALA A 22 -9.76 -4.72 -5.25
C ALA A 22 -8.52 -5.63 -5.17
N ILE A 23 -7.44 -5.11 -4.60
CA ILE A 23 -6.27 -5.90 -4.21
C ILE A 23 -6.03 -5.73 -2.71
N GLU A 24 -5.59 -6.78 -2.04
CA GLU A 24 -5.19 -6.70 -0.64
C GLU A 24 -3.73 -6.26 -0.53
N VAL A 25 -3.45 -5.28 0.33
CA VAL A 25 -2.11 -4.76 0.55
C VAL A 25 -1.82 -4.69 2.05
N HIS A 26 -0.61 -5.12 2.42
CA HIS A 26 -0.07 -4.90 3.76
C HIS A 26 1.01 -3.80 3.73
N PRO A 27 0.73 -2.58 4.23
CA PRO A 27 1.63 -1.42 4.10
C PRO A 27 3.01 -1.65 4.73
N THR A 28 3.06 -2.30 5.89
CA THR A 28 4.35 -2.57 6.55
C THR A 28 5.20 -3.55 5.74
N SER A 29 4.59 -4.56 5.12
CA SER A 29 5.34 -5.46 4.23
C SER A 29 5.81 -4.76 2.97
N THR A 30 4.98 -3.87 2.41
CA THR A 30 5.37 -3.03 1.27
C THR A 30 6.63 -2.22 1.57
N ARG A 31 6.64 -1.50 2.70
CA ARG A 31 7.81 -0.72 3.14
C ARG A 31 9.06 -1.59 3.31
N LYS A 32 8.91 -2.76 3.93
CA LYS A 32 10.01 -3.72 4.09
C LYS A 32 10.55 -4.21 2.75
N ALA A 33 9.67 -4.56 1.82
CA ALA A 33 10.06 -5.02 0.49
C ALA A 33 10.84 -3.95 -0.29
N LEU A 34 10.46 -2.68 -0.13
CA LEU A 34 11.11 -1.53 -0.75
C LEU A 34 12.31 -0.98 0.05
N GLN A 35 12.76 -1.67 1.10
CA GLN A 35 13.85 -1.22 1.98
C GLN A 35 13.61 0.17 2.59
N MET A 36 12.35 0.54 2.81
CA MET A 36 11.95 1.74 3.55
C MET A 36 11.93 1.46 5.06
N PRO A 37 12.04 2.50 5.92
CA PRO A 37 11.83 2.34 7.35
C PRO A 37 10.46 1.72 7.66
N PRO A 38 10.34 0.80 8.62
CA PRO A 38 9.06 0.13 8.88
C PRO A 38 8.07 0.99 9.68
N LYS A 39 8.56 1.90 10.53
CA LYS A 39 7.77 2.71 11.48
C LYS A 39 8.28 4.15 11.73
N ASP A 40 9.26 4.63 10.95
CA ASP A 40 9.69 6.04 11.02
C ASP A 40 8.82 6.87 10.08
N TRP A 41 7.73 7.41 10.61
CA TRP A 41 6.69 8.09 9.83
C TRP A 41 7.21 9.31 9.07
N LYS A 42 8.12 10.08 9.70
CA LYS A 42 8.73 11.26 9.07
C LYS A 42 9.61 10.82 7.90
N ALA A 43 10.49 9.84 8.11
CA ALA A 43 11.35 9.34 7.04
C ALA A 43 10.54 8.69 5.91
N ILE A 44 9.48 7.94 6.23
CA ILE A 44 8.59 7.34 5.22
C ILE A 44 7.93 8.44 4.37
N GLN A 45 7.39 9.49 5.00
CA GLN A 45 6.75 10.59 4.28
C GLN A 45 7.73 11.31 3.35
N GLU A 46 8.96 11.58 3.80
CA GLU A 46 9.99 12.19 2.95
C GLU A 46 10.38 11.28 1.76
N ILE A 47 10.44 9.97 1.96
CA ILE A 47 10.66 9.03 0.86
C ILE A 47 9.50 9.09 -0.15
N LEU A 48 8.25 9.11 0.32
CA LEU A 48 7.08 9.20 -0.55
C LEU A 48 7.07 10.51 -1.36
N LYS A 49 7.46 11.64 -0.75
CA LYS A 49 7.68 12.91 -1.46
C LYS A 49 8.75 12.78 -2.54
N ASN A 50 9.89 12.17 -2.21
CA ASN A 50 10.98 11.94 -3.18
C ASN A 50 10.56 11.04 -4.35
N LEU A 51 9.62 10.13 -4.14
CA LEU A 51 9.00 9.31 -5.19
C LEU A 51 7.97 10.08 -6.05
N GLY A 52 7.76 11.38 -5.78
CA GLY A 52 6.88 12.25 -6.54
C GLY A 52 5.44 12.31 -6.02
N PHE A 53 5.18 11.88 -4.79
CA PHE A 53 3.87 12.05 -4.18
C PHE A 53 3.61 13.52 -3.84
N LYS A 54 2.52 14.08 -4.39
CA LYS A 54 2.15 15.50 -4.29
C LYS A 54 0.87 15.71 -3.48
N GLY A 55 0.58 16.97 -3.12
CA GLY A 55 -0.66 17.37 -2.45
C GLY A 55 -0.47 17.68 -0.96
N GLU A 56 -1.47 17.41 -0.12
CA GLU A 56 -1.42 17.75 1.32
C GLU A 56 -0.22 17.14 2.06
N ALA A 57 0.27 16.00 1.56
CA ALA A 57 1.47 15.35 2.07
C ALA A 57 2.76 16.16 1.88
N GLU A 58 2.80 17.13 0.96
CA GLU A 58 3.92 18.05 0.78
C GLU A 58 3.93 19.12 1.89
N THR A 59 2.75 19.55 2.32
CA THR A 59 2.55 20.72 3.18
C THR A 59 2.32 20.36 4.65
N LEU A 60 1.78 19.18 4.95
CA LEU A 60 1.38 18.77 6.30
C LEU A 60 1.94 17.40 6.68
N PRO A 61 2.30 17.18 7.97
CA PRO A 61 2.60 15.85 8.47
C PRO A 61 1.36 14.95 8.37
N LEU A 62 1.50 13.80 7.70
CA LEU A 62 0.41 12.84 7.56
C LEU A 62 0.24 12.01 8.84
N ALA A 63 -1.00 11.64 9.15
CA ALA A 63 -1.29 10.63 10.14
C ALA A 63 -0.83 9.24 9.65
N THR A 64 -0.63 8.32 10.59
CA THR A 64 -0.11 6.98 10.30
C THR A 64 -0.95 6.19 9.29
N HIS A 65 -2.29 6.30 9.38
CA HIS A 65 -3.22 5.64 8.48
C HIS A 65 -3.24 6.27 7.07
N GLU A 66 -2.93 7.56 6.95
CA GLU A 66 -2.79 8.24 5.66
C GLU A 66 -1.50 7.79 4.97
N ILE A 67 -0.39 7.68 5.71
CA ILE A 67 0.86 7.09 5.19
C ILE A 67 0.63 5.65 4.71
N ASP A 68 -0.13 4.86 5.46
CA ASP A 68 -0.50 3.50 5.06
C ASP A 68 -1.36 3.47 3.79
N ALA A 69 -2.29 4.42 3.62
CA ALA A 69 -3.10 4.55 2.41
C ALA A 69 -2.25 4.92 1.19
N VAL A 70 -1.32 5.86 1.33
CA VAL A 70 -0.38 6.24 0.26
C VAL A 70 0.55 5.06 -0.10
N THR A 71 1.03 4.35 0.93
CA THR A 71 1.83 3.13 0.72
C THR A 71 1.04 2.08 -0.07
N ALA A 72 -0.26 1.89 0.22
CA ALA A 72 -1.10 0.96 -0.51
C ALA A 72 -1.32 1.39 -1.97
N ALA A 73 -1.50 2.69 -2.23
CA ALA A 73 -1.59 3.24 -3.57
C ALA A 73 -0.30 3.01 -4.38
N LEU A 74 0.87 3.21 -3.76
CA LEU A 74 2.16 2.90 -4.38
C LEU A 74 2.25 1.41 -4.77
N THR A 75 1.83 0.49 -3.90
CA THR A 75 1.78 -0.94 -4.23
C THR A 75 0.86 -1.23 -5.40
N ALA A 76 -0.29 -0.57 -5.49
CA ALA A 76 -1.20 -0.72 -6.62
C ALA A 76 -0.57 -0.26 -7.94
N VAL A 77 0.15 0.87 -7.96
CA VAL A 77 0.91 1.32 -9.14
C VAL A 77 1.95 0.28 -9.57
N LEU A 78 2.72 -0.24 -8.61
CA LEU A 78 3.71 -1.28 -8.90
C LEU A 78 3.06 -2.59 -9.38
N HIS A 79 1.87 -2.92 -8.89
CA HIS A 79 1.10 -4.08 -9.32
C HIS A 79 0.69 -3.97 -10.80
N LEU A 80 0.19 -2.79 -11.21
CA LEU A 80 -0.13 -2.50 -12.61
C LEU A 80 1.11 -2.64 -13.51
N GLN A 81 2.30 -2.36 -12.99
CA GLN A 81 3.58 -2.52 -13.68
C GLN A 81 4.14 -3.95 -13.62
N SER A 82 3.41 -4.92 -13.05
CA SER A 82 3.90 -6.31 -12.84
C SER A 82 5.15 -6.42 -11.95
N GLN A 83 5.35 -5.46 -11.05
CA GLN A 83 6.51 -5.35 -10.15
C GLN A 83 6.18 -5.82 -8.72
N THR A 84 5.21 -6.71 -8.58
CA THR A 84 4.75 -7.28 -7.31
C THR A 84 4.79 -8.80 -7.32
N GLU A 85 4.62 -9.40 -6.14
CA GLU A 85 4.43 -10.82 -5.88
C GLU A 85 3.20 -11.04 -5.00
N LEU A 86 2.65 -12.26 -5.08
CA LEU A 86 1.47 -12.70 -4.35
C LEU A 86 1.92 -13.52 -3.14
N ILE A 87 1.49 -13.15 -1.94
CA ILE A 87 1.72 -13.91 -0.71
C ILE A 87 0.39 -14.38 -0.14
N GLY A 88 0.19 -15.70 -0.06
CA GLY A 88 -1.05 -16.31 0.42
C GLY A 88 -1.43 -17.54 -0.38
N ASP A 89 -2.71 -17.90 -0.32
CA ASP A 89 -3.28 -19.06 -1.02
C ASP A 89 -4.76 -18.82 -1.38
N ASP A 90 -5.37 -19.74 -2.13
CA ASP A 90 -6.77 -19.62 -2.57
C ASP A 90 -7.80 -19.69 -1.43
N LYS A 91 -7.40 -20.16 -0.24
CA LYS A 91 -8.30 -20.31 0.92
C LYS A 91 -8.36 -19.03 1.75
N GLU A 92 -7.21 -18.39 1.99
CA GLU A 92 -7.12 -17.16 2.78
C GLU A 92 -7.14 -15.88 1.91
N GLY A 93 -6.79 -16.01 0.63
CA GLY A 93 -6.58 -14.90 -0.29
C GLY A 93 -5.10 -14.53 -0.43
N TYR A 94 -4.81 -13.58 -1.32
CA TYR A 94 -3.46 -13.13 -1.61
C TYR A 94 -3.24 -11.67 -1.22
N ILE A 95 -2.14 -11.42 -0.51
CA ILE A 95 -1.61 -10.09 -0.27
C ILE A 95 -0.63 -9.75 -1.40
N ILE A 96 -0.83 -8.59 -2.03
CA ILE A 96 0.08 -8.05 -3.03
C ILE A 96 1.22 -7.30 -2.33
N ILE A 97 2.46 -7.67 -2.64
CA ILE A 97 3.67 -7.05 -2.09
C ILE A 97 4.62 -6.69 -3.24
N PRO A 98 5.31 -5.55 -3.23
CA PRO A 98 6.34 -5.27 -4.23
C PRO A 98 7.47 -6.31 -4.23
N LYS A 99 8.06 -6.56 -5.39
CA LYS A 99 9.31 -7.32 -5.46
C LYS A 99 10.40 -6.62 -4.65
N LYS A 100 11.17 -7.38 -3.89
CA LYS A 100 12.18 -6.84 -2.97
C LYS A 100 13.26 -6.07 -3.73
N ARG A 101 13.43 -4.78 -3.43
CA ARG A 101 14.47 -3.90 -3.99
C ARG A 101 14.58 -2.61 -3.18
N ASN A 102 15.56 -1.78 -3.51
CA ASN A 102 15.68 -0.47 -2.86
C ASN A 102 14.69 0.53 -3.48
N TRP A 103 13.95 1.28 -2.66
CA TRP A 103 13.00 2.29 -3.14
C TRP A 103 13.64 3.35 -4.06
N LYS A 104 14.94 3.61 -3.94
CA LYS A 104 15.67 4.55 -4.81
C LYS A 104 15.73 4.11 -6.27
N THR A 105 15.49 2.83 -6.58
CA THR A 105 15.48 2.34 -7.95
C THR A 105 14.10 2.49 -8.62
N LEU A 106 13.14 3.13 -7.94
CA LEU A 106 11.80 3.40 -8.49
C LEU A 106 11.72 4.72 -9.27
N THR A 107 12.69 5.60 -9.06
CA THR A 107 12.91 6.87 -9.77
C THR A 107 13.99 6.71 -10.81
#